data_AF-A0A7V5P1D8-F1
#
_entry.id   AF-A0A7V5P1D8-F1
#
_cell.length_a   1.000
_cell.length_b   1.000
_cell.length_c   1.000
_cell.angle_alpha   90.00
_cell.angle_beta   90.00
_cell.angle_gamma   90.00
#
_symmetry.space_group_name_H-M   'P 1'
#
loop_
_entity.id
_entity.type
_entity.pdbx_description
1 polymer ?
#
loop_
_entity_poly.entity_id
_entity_poly.type
_entity_poly.pdbx_seq_one_letter_code
_entity_poly.pdbx_strand_id
1 'polypeptide(L)'
;MSRLLKLSILLVFFPSWAFALTLPTVRLGLEQAKGPEQMATVLQILLLLTVLSVAPALLLMITSFTRLAVVFSLLRHALGTQQTPPNQILIALALFLTFFIMAPVFNEAYQGAVRPYLDGEISDQEFFKSALKPFREFMFRNTREKDLALMIRLAHAPRPEDKEDVQTLTLIPAFMISELRSAFEIGFLLYIPFLVIDMVVA
;
A
#
# COMPACT_ATOMS: atom_id res chain seq x y z
N MET A 1 5.04 36.00 26.73
CA MET A 1 5.75 35.82 25.44
C MET A 1 7.10 35.09 25.55
N SER A 2 7.86 35.22 26.64
CA SER A 2 9.20 34.62 26.76
C SER A 2 9.25 33.11 27.09
N ARG A 3 8.16 32.50 27.57
CA ARG A 3 8.08 31.05 27.83
C ARG A 3 7.76 30.23 26.57
N LEU A 4 6.97 30.78 25.65
CA LEU A 4 6.64 30.15 24.37
C LEU A 4 7.83 30.12 23.41
N LEU A 5 8.67 31.16 23.45
CA LEU A 5 9.90 31.22 22.65
C LEU A 5 10.93 30.15 23.10
N LYS A 6 11.01 29.87 24.40
CA LYS A 6 11.89 28.83 24.95
C LYS A 6 11.44 27.41 24.60
N LEU A 7 10.12 27.17 24.49
CA LEU A 7 9.60 25.88 24.02
C LEU A 7 9.87 25.65 22.52
N SER A 8 9.80 26.72 21.70
CA SER A 8 10.09 26.62 20.26
C SER A 8 11.57 26.43 19.96
N ILE A 9 12.47 26.93 20.82
CA ILE A 9 13.92 26.71 20.70
C ILE A 9 14.31 25.31 21.19
N LEU A 10 13.60 24.74 22.17
CA LEU A 10 13.86 23.38 22.65
C LEU A 10 13.54 22.30 21.60
N LEU A 11 12.58 22.56 20.71
CA LEU A 11 12.17 21.61 19.66
C LEU A 11 13.11 21.60 18.44
N VAL A 12 13.91 22.66 18.25
CA VAL A 12 14.89 22.78 17.14
C VAL A 12 16.24 22.17 17.51
N PHE A 13 16.54 21.97 18.80
CA PHE A 13 17.81 21.45 19.28
C PHE A 13 17.88 19.93 19.49
N PHE A 14 16.88 19.17 19.02
CA PHE A 14 16.88 17.71 19.10
C PHE A 14 17.24 16.93 17.81
N PRO A 15 18.24 17.31 16.98
CA PRO A 15 18.75 16.44 15.92
C PRO A 15 20.07 15.77 16.35
N SER A 16 20.13 15.13 17.52
CA SER A 16 21.36 14.47 18.00
C SER A 16 21.23 12.96 18.23
N TRP A 17 20.12 12.36 17.79
CA TRP A 17 20.03 10.92 17.53
C TRP A 17 19.78 10.63 16.04
N ALA A 18 20.49 11.35 15.17
CA ALA A 18 20.77 10.83 13.85
C ALA A 18 21.87 9.77 14.01
N PHE A 19 21.45 8.52 14.22
CA PHE A 19 22.35 7.39 14.02
C PHE A 19 22.90 7.53 12.60
N ALA A 20 24.19 7.81 12.47
CA ALA A 20 24.88 7.76 11.19
C ALA A 20 24.88 6.29 10.76
N LEU A 21 23.79 5.88 10.12
CA LEU A 21 23.70 4.60 9.44
C LEU A 21 24.82 4.65 8.40
N THR A 22 25.89 3.88 8.61
CA THR A 22 26.93 3.65 7.61
C THR A 22 26.30 2.87 6.47
N LEU A 23 25.52 3.57 5.65
CA LEU A 23 24.98 3.02 4.44
C LEU A 23 26.17 2.77 3.51
N PRO A 24 26.27 1.59 2.89
CA PRO A 24 27.26 1.36 1.85
C PRO A 24 27.14 2.49 0.83
N THR A 25 28.24 3.21 0.60
CA THR A 25 28.26 4.35 -0.32
C THR A 25 28.18 3.81 -1.74
N VAL A 26 26.98 3.82 -2.32
CA VAL A 26 26.76 3.53 -3.73
C VAL A 26 27.14 4.77 -4.55
N ARG A 27 28.37 4.82 -5.06
CA ARG A 27 28.80 5.88 -5.99
C ARG A 27 28.29 5.55 -7.39
N LEU A 28 27.19 6.19 -7.79
CA LEU A 28 26.69 6.14 -9.17
C LEU A 28 27.51 7.10 -10.03
N GLY A 29 28.66 6.63 -10.52
CA GLY A 29 29.43 7.33 -11.54
C GLY A 29 28.87 7.03 -12.93
N LEU A 30 28.43 8.06 -13.66
CA LEU A 30 28.15 7.95 -15.10
C LEU A 30 29.47 8.01 -15.88
N GLU A 31 30.40 7.11 -15.58
CA GLU A 31 31.61 6.94 -16.38
C GLU A 31 31.32 5.99 -17.55
N GLN A 32 32.00 6.16 -18.69
CA GLN A 32 31.86 5.22 -19.80
C GLN A 32 32.22 3.80 -19.33
N ALA A 33 31.29 2.86 -19.47
CA ALA A 33 31.51 1.46 -19.09
C ALA A 33 32.71 0.91 -19.87
N LYS A 34 33.79 0.56 -19.14
CA LYS A 34 35.03 0.03 -19.73
C LYS A 34 34.96 -1.49 -19.93
N GLY A 35 33.81 -2.13 -19.67
CA GLY A 35 33.60 -3.54 -19.94
C GLY A 35 32.17 -4.05 -19.66
N PRO A 36 31.84 -5.30 -20.09
CA PRO A 36 30.50 -5.89 -19.99
C PRO A 36 29.96 -6.02 -18.55
N GLU A 37 30.83 -6.28 -17.57
CA GLU A 37 30.43 -6.44 -16.15
C GLU A 37 29.94 -5.13 -15.51
N GLN A 38 30.54 -4.00 -15.89
CA GLN A 38 30.14 -2.68 -15.42
C GLN A 38 28.77 -2.30 -16.00
N MET A 39 28.53 -2.64 -17.28
CA MET A 39 27.23 -2.46 -17.92
C MET A 39 26.14 -3.29 -17.24
N ALA A 40 26.43 -4.55 -16.88
CA ALA A 40 25.49 -5.43 -16.18
C ALA A 40 25.12 -4.88 -14.78
N THR A 41 26.10 -4.35 -14.04
CA THR A 41 25.87 -3.73 -12.72
C THR A 41 24.99 -2.49 -12.82
N VAL A 42 25.25 -1.61 -13.81
CA VAL A 42 24.42 -0.41 -14.04
C VAL A 42 22.98 -0.79 -14.40
N LEU A 43 22.80 -1.79 -15.27
CA LEU A 43 21.47 -2.31 -15.62
C LEU A 43 20.73 -2.91 -14.42
N GLN A 44 21.42 -3.65 -13.55
CA GLN A 44 20.83 -4.22 -12.34
C GLN A 44 20.37 -3.13 -11.36
N ILE A 45 21.17 -2.07 -11.17
CA ILE A 45 20.77 -0.93 -10.33
C ILE A 45 19.58 -0.20 -10.94
N LEU A 46 19.57 0.03 -12.26
CA LEU A 46 18.45 0.65 -12.95
C LEU A 46 17.16 -0.15 -12.79
N LEU A 47 17.22 -1.48 -12.88
CA LEU A 47 16.07 -2.36 -12.62
C LEU A 47 15.61 -2.26 -11.17
N LEU A 48 16.53 -2.27 -10.21
CA LEU A 48 16.20 -2.14 -8.79
C LEU A 48 15.50 -0.80 -8.49
N LEU A 49 16.00 0.32 -9.02
CA LEU A 49 15.39 1.64 -8.86
C LEU A 49 14.01 1.70 -9.52
N THR A 50 13.84 1.02 -10.66
CA THR A 50 12.55 0.95 -11.35
C THR A 50 11.53 0.23 -10.48
N VAL A 51 11.87 -0.95 -9.95
CA VAL A 51 11.00 -1.71 -9.04
C VAL A 51 10.70 -0.89 -7.78
N LEU A 52 11.70 -0.24 -7.20
CA LEU A 52 11.54 0.57 -5.98
C LEU A 52 10.61 1.77 -6.18
N SER A 53 10.60 2.37 -7.38
CA SER A 53 9.69 3.49 -7.69
C SER A 53 8.22 3.08 -7.79
N VAL A 54 7.94 1.85 -8.23
CA VAL A 54 6.59 1.30 -8.39
C VAL A 54 6.07 0.64 -7.11
N ALA A 55 6.97 0.16 -6.25
CA ALA A 55 6.63 -0.56 -5.02
C ALA A 55 5.62 0.18 -4.09
N PRO A 56 5.73 1.49 -3.83
CA PRO A 56 4.78 2.19 -2.97
C PRO A 56 3.34 2.14 -3.51
N ALA A 57 3.18 2.32 -4.83
CA ALA A 57 1.85 2.25 -5.45
C ALA A 57 1.27 0.83 -5.37
N LEU A 58 2.09 -0.20 -5.60
CA LEU A 58 1.67 -1.59 -5.46
C LEU A 58 1.22 -1.91 -4.02
N LEU A 59 1.95 -1.44 -3.01
CA LEU A 59 1.59 -1.63 -1.61
C LEU A 59 0.23 -1.01 -1.29
N LEU A 60 -0.07 0.18 -1.81
CA LEU A 60 -1.38 0.80 -1.62
C LEU A 60 -2.50 -0.01 -2.28
N MET A 61 -2.24 -0.69 -3.41
CA MET A 61 -3.25 -1.49 -4.11
C MET A 61 -3.55 -2.85 -3.48
N ILE A 62 -2.61 -3.43 -2.73
CA ILE A 62 -2.79 -4.73 -2.05
C ILE A 62 -3.20 -4.61 -0.58
N THR A 63 -3.57 -3.40 -0.14
CA THR A 63 -3.97 -3.09 1.23
C THR A 63 -5.39 -2.50 1.27
N SER A 64 -5.90 -2.16 2.46
CA SER A 64 -7.20 -1.51 2.64
C SER A 64 -7.25 -0.06 2.14
N PHE A 65 -6.14 0.50 1.66
CA PHE A 65 -6.04 1.92 1.29
C PHE A 65 -7.07 2.32 0.24
N THR A 66 -7.24 1.52 -0.81
CA THR A 66 -8.17 1.81 -1.92
C THR A 66 -9.59 2.01 -1.40
N ARG A 67 -10.08 1.15 -0.51
CA ARG A 67 -11.44 1.26 0.06
C ARG A 67 -11.61 2.56 0.84
N LEU A 68 -10.67 2.85 1.74
CA LEU A 68 -10.71 4.05 2.59
C LEU A 68 -10.65 5.33 1.77
N ALA A 69 -9.72 5.40 0.80
CA ALA A 69 -9.55 6.56 -0.06
C ALA A 69 -10.83 6.88 -0.85
N VAL A 70 -11.49 5.85 -1.40
CA VAL A 70 -12.75 6.03 -2.16
C VAL A 70 -13.90 6.42 -1.23
N VAL A 71 -14.09 5.74 -0.09
CA VAL A 71 -15.15 6.09 0.87
C VAL A 71 -15.02 7.54 1.33
N PHE A 72 -13.82 7.99 1.70
CA PHE A 72 -13.61 9.38 2.13
C PHE A 72 -13.80 10.38 1.01
N SER A 73 -13.40 10.04 -0.23
CA SER A 73 -13.66 10.89 -1.40
C SER A 73 -15.16 11.06 -1.64
N LEU A 74 -15.94 9.97 -1.58
CA LEU A 74 -17.40 9.99 -1.75
C LEU A 74 -18.08 10.78 -0.62
N LEU A 75 -17.65 10.58 0.63
CA LEU A 75 -18.16 11.31 1.79
C LEU A 75 -17.95 12.82 1.63
N ARG A 76 -16.78 13.26 1.15
CA ARG A 76 -16.50 14.68 0.90
C ARG A 76 -17.52 15.30 -0.07
N HIS A 77 -17.91 14.56 -1.11
CA HIS A 77 -18.92 15.03 -2.06
C HIS A 77 -20.34 15.05 -1.47
N ALA A 78 -20.63 14.14 -0.54
CA ALA A 78 -21.93 14.06 0.15
C ALA A 78 -22.22 15.26 1.06
N LEU A 79 -21.19 15.88 1.63
CA LEU A 79 -21.36 16.97 2.59
C LEU A 79 -21.87 18.28 1.97
N GLY A 80 -21.88 18.41 0.64
CA GLY A 80 -22.30 19.65 -0.04
C GLY A 80 -21.42 20.88 0.26
N THR A 81 -20.32 20.71 0.98
CA THR A 81 -19.40 21.78 1.38
C THR A 81 -18.39 22.09 0.27
N GLN A 82 -17.98 23.35 0.15
CA GLN A 82 -16.97 23.76 -0.83
C GLN A 82 -15.59 23.21 -0.45
N GLN A 83 -15.24 22.05 -1.02
CA GLN A 83 -13.90 21.42 -0.96
C GLN A 83 -13.31 21.15 0.43
N THR A 84 -14.09 21.29 1.51
CA THR A 84 -13.71 20.87 2.86
C THR A 84 -14.28 19.47 3.15
N PRO A 85 -13.47 18.52 3.66
CA PRO A 85 -12.03 18.60 3.95
C PRO A 85 -11.12 18.52 2.70
N PRO A 86 -9.90 19.12 2.73
CA PRO A 86 -8.91 18.99 1.67
C PRO A 86 -8.51 17.54 1.36
N ASN A 87 -8.27 17.22 0.08
CA ASN A 87 -7.89 15.87 -0.36
C ASN A 87 -6.65 15.31 0.36
N GLN A 88 -5.68 16.18 0.67
CA GLN A 88 -4.47 15.79 1.41
C GLN A 88 -4.79 15.22 2.79
N ILE A 89 -5.79 15.77 3.49
CA ILE A 89 -6.21 15.29 4.81
C ILE A 89 -6.87 13.91 4.67
N LEU A 90 -7.71 13.71 3.65
CA LEU A 90 -8.38 12.43 3.41
C LEU A 90 -7.39 11.32 3.07
N ILE A 91 -6.37 11.63 2.25
CA ILE A 91 -5.29 10.69 1.92
C ILE A 91 -4.49 10.34 3.17
N ALA A 92 -4.12 11.34 3.99
CA ALA A 92 -3.41 11.09 5.24
C ALA A 92 -4.21 10.20 6.20
N LEU A 93 -5.51 10.48 6.35
CA LEU A 93 -6.41 9.66 7.16
C LEU A 93 -6.51 8.23 6.63
N ALA A 94 -6.65 8.06 5.31
CA ALA A 94 -6.69 6.75 4.68
C ALA A 94 -5.38 5.98 4.90
N LEU A 95 -4.22 6.64 4.81
CA LEU A 95 -2.93 6.00 5.09
C LEU A 95 -2.80 5.57 6.55
N PHE A 96 -3.09 6.44 7.51
CA PHE A 96 -3.00 6.10 8.95
C PHE A 96 -3.92 4.94 9.32
N LEU A 97 -5.17 4.95 8.84
CA LEU A 97 -6.09 3.84 9.06
C LEU A 97 -5.66 2.58 8.33
N THR A 98 -5.02 2.68 7.16
CA THR A 98 -4.43 1.53 6.48
C THR A 98 -3.34 0.90 7.33
N PHE A 99 -2.40 1.67 7.87
CA PHE A 99 -1.38 1.13 8.77
C PHE A 99 -1.98 0.49 10.01
N PHE A 100 -3.01 1.11 10.59
CA PHE A 100 -3.71 0.56 11.74
C PHE A 100 -4.39 -0.78 11.43
N ILE A 101 -5.12 -0.88 10.31
CA ILE A 101 -5.83 -2.10 9.88
C ILE A 101 -4.86 -3.19 9.44
N MET A 102 -3.77 -2.81 8.75
CA MET A 102 -2.78 -3.73 8.19
C MET A 102 -1.68 -4.13 9.17
N ALA A 103 -1.64 -3.56 10.38
CA ALA A 103 -0.68 -3.90 11.43
C ALA A 103 -0.46 -5.42 11.62
N PRO A 104 -1.49 -6.29 11.73
CA PRO A 104 -1.27 -7.73 11.86
C PRO A 104 -0.62 -8.36 10.61
N VAL A 105 -0.98 -7.91 9.41
CA VAL A 105 -0.42 -8.42 8.14
C VAL A 105 1.05 -8.06 8.02
N PHE A 106 1.41 -6.82 8.36
CA PHE A 106 2.80 -6.38 8.37
C PHE A 106 3.63 -7.12 9.43
N ASN A 107 3.07 -7.33 10.61
CA ASN A 107 3.77 -8.07 11.67
C ASN A 107 4.00 -9.53 11.28
N GLU A 108 3.02 -10.19 10.67
CA GLU A 108 3.15 -11.57 10.18
C GLU A 108 4.19 -11.68 9.07
N ALA A 109 4.19 -10.75 8.10
CA ALA A 109 5.22 -10.68 7.06
C ALA A 109 6.62 -10.44 7.65
N TYR A 110 6.72 -9.59 8.68
CA TYR A 110 7.99 -9.30 9.34
C TYR A 110 8.54 -10.52 10.08
N GLN A 111 7.74 -11.17 10.92
CA GLN A 111 8.16 -12.34 11.69
C GLN A 111 8.40 -13.58 10.81
N GLY A 112 7.56 -13.77 9.78
CA GLY A 112 7.60 -14.97 8.93
C GLY A 112 8.56 -14.89 7.75
N ALA A 113 9.03 -13.70 7.36
CA ALA A 113 9.92 -13.54 6.21
C ALA A 113 11.08 -12.59 6.47
N VAL A 114 10.83 -11.36 6.91
CA VAL A 114 11.90 -10.35 7.03
C VAL A 114 12.95 -10.76 8.06
N ARG A 115 12.52 -11.17 9.26
CA ARG A 115 13.45 -11.55 10.32
C ARG A 115 14.26 -12.82 9.96
N PRO A 116 13.63 -13.96 9.56
CA PRO A 116 14.38 -15.14 9.14
C PRO A 116 15.33 -14.89 7.95
N TYR A 117 14.96 -14.00 7.03
CA TYR A 117 15.83 -13.65 5.90
C TYR A 117 17.07 -12.86 6.34
N LEU A 118 16.90 -11.90 7.25
CA LEU A 118 18.02 -11.16 7.84
C LEU A 118 18.92 -12.03 8.71
N ASP A 119 18.34 -13.04 9.36
CA ASP A 119 19.05 -14.04 10.16
C ASP A 119 19.73 -15.14 9.28
N GLY A 120 19.51 -15.11 7.95
CA GLY A 120 20.09 -16.05 6.99
C GLY A 120 19.47 -17.45 7.01
N GLU A 121 18.28 -17.58 7.61
CA GLU A 121 17.58 -18.86 7.79
C GLU A 121 16.80 -19.30 6.53
N ILE A 122 16.40 -18.34 5.68
CA ILE A 122 15.62 -18.61 4.46
C ILE A 122 16.30 -18.02 3.23
N SER A 123 16.08 -18.68 2.08
CA SER A 123 16.57 -18.22 0.78
C SER A 123 15.78 -17.02 0.22
N ASP A 124 16.33 -16.33 -0.78
CA ASP A 124 15.64 -15.24 -1.49
C ASP A 124 14.25 -15.67 -2.00
N GLN A 125 14.15 -16.87 -2.58
CA GLN A 125 12.89 -17.39 -3.12
C GLN A 125 11.84 -17.60 -2.03
N GLU A 126 12.28 -18.15 -0.89
CA GLU A 126 11.42 -18.40 0.26
C GLU A 126 11.03 -17.11 0.97
N PHE A 127 11.92 -16.13 1.02
CA PHE A 127 11.62 -14.78 1.50
C PHE A 127 10.44 -14.17 0.74
N PHE A 128 10.47 -14.16 -0.60
CA PHE A 128 9.37 -13.61 -1.39
C PHE A 128 8.06 -14.38 -1.17
N LYS A 129 8.11 -15.72 -1.09
CA LYS A 129 6.93 -16.56 -0.86
C LYS A 129 6.29 -16.29 0.51
N SER A 130 7.10 -16.29 1.56
CA SER A 130 6.66 -16.08 2.94
C SER A 130 6.24 -14.63 3.19
N ALA A 131 6.90 -13.65 2.57
CA ALA A 131 6.53 -12.24 2.70
C ALA A 131 5.18 -11.94 2.06
N LEU A 132 4.87 -12.57 0.92
CA LEU A 132 3.61 -12.35 0.20
C LEU A 132 2.42 -13.10 0.79
N LYS A 133 2.64 -14.20 1.50
CA LYS A 133 1.58 -15.04 2.07
C LYS A 133 0.55 -14.27 2.91
N PRO A 134 0.91 -13.47 3.93
CA PRO A 134 -0.08 -12.77 4.75
C PRO A 134 -0.87 -11.72 3.96
N PHE A 135 -0.27 -11.09 2.94
CA PHE A 135 -0.97 -10.19 2.03
C PHE A 135 -1.98 -10.93 1.15
N ARG A 136 -1.60 -12.12 0.62
CA ARG A 136 -2.53 -12.97 -0.14
C ARG A 136 -3.73 -13.38 0.72
N GLU A 137 -3.49 -13.79 1.96
CA GLU A 137 -4.56 -14.15 2.89
C GLU A 137 -5.48 -12.95 3.19
N PHE A 138 -4.92 -11.76 3.42
CA PHE A 138 -5.70 -10.55 3.56
C PHE A 138 -6.56 -10.26 2.32
N MET A 139 -5.99 -10.38 1.11
CA MET A 139 -6.72 -10.19 -0.13
C MET A 139 -7.85 -11.21 -0.28
N PHE A 140 -7.61 -12.51 -0.05
CA PHE A 140 -8.65 -13.54 -0.13
C PHE A 140 -9.80 -13.28 0.83
N ARG A 141 -9.53 -12.85 2.06
CA ARG A 141 -10.58 -12.54 3.05
C ARG A 141 -11.47 -11.36 2.63
N ASN A 142 -10.96 -10.45 1.80
CA ASN A 142 -11.65 -9.23 1.39
C ASN A 142 -12.13 -9.26 -0.08
N THR A 143 -11.78 -10.31 -0.82
CA THR A 143 -12.19 -10.49 -2.23
C THR A 143 -13.49 -11.29 -2.28
N ARG A 144 -14.45 -10.82 -3.09
CA ARG A 144 -15.70 -11.53 -3.32
C ARG A 144 -15.46 -12.68 -4.27
N GLU A 145 -16.05 -13.83 -3.99
CA GLU A 145 -15.93 -15.01 -4.86
C GLU A 145 -16.35 -14.72 -6.31
N LYS A 146 -17.38 -13.90 -6.51
CA LYS A 146 -17.85 -13.50 -7.84
C LYS A 146 -16.81 -12.69 -8.63
N ASP A 147 -16.12 -11.77 -7.95
CA ASP A 147 -15.11 -10.93 -8.58
C ASP A 147 -13.83 -11.74 -8.85
N LEU A 148 -13.45 -12.65 -7.93
CA LEU A 148 -12.35 -13.59 -8.14
C LEU A 148 -12.62 -14.55 -9.31
N ALA A 149 -13.81 -15.15 -9.34
CA ALA A 149 -14.21 -16.04 -10.43
C ALA A 149 -14.24 -15.31 -11.78
N LEU A 150 -14.62 -14.03 -11.80
CA LEU A 150 -14.54 -13.21 -13.01
C LEU A 150 -13.08 -13.08 -13.48
N MET A 151 -12.15 -12.72 -12.60
CA MET A 151 -10.74 -12.57 -12.98
C MET A 151 -10.09 -13.88 -13.42
N ILE A 152 -10.41 -15.01 -12.78
CA ILE A 152 -9.94 -16.34 -13.19
C ILE A 152 -10.41 -16.66 -14.62
N ARG A 153 -11.69 -16.40 -14.92
CA ARG A 153 -12.23 -16.59 -16.27
C ARG A 153 -11.56 -15.70 -17.31
N LEU A 154 -11.34 -14.41 -16.99
CA LEU A 154 -10.65 -13.48 -17.90
C LEU A 154 -9.19 -13.87 -18.15
N ALA A 155 -8.53 -14.44 -17.13
CA ALA A 155 -7.17 -14.95 -17.25
C ALA A 155 -7.07 -16.27 -18.03
N HIS A 156 -8.20 -16.86 -18.44
CA HIS A 156 -8.26 -18.20 -19.05
C HIS A 156 -7.53 -19.27 -18.21
N ALA A 157 -7.47 -19.07 -16.89
CA ALA A 157 -6.80 -19.98 -15.97
C ALA A 157 -7.70 -21.20 -15.69
N PRO A 158 -7.11 -22.38 -15.44
CA PRO A 158 -7.87 -23.53 -14.98
C PRO A 158 -8.58 -23.18 -13.67
N ARG A 159 -9.73 -23.82 -13.42
CA ARG A 159 -10.44 -23.63 -12.16
C ARG A 159 -9.54 -24.12 -11.01
N PRO A 160 -9.19 -23.25 -10.06
CA PRO A 160 -8.36 -23.63 -8.92
C PRO A 160 -9.12 -24.57 -8.00
N GLU A 161 -8.44 -25.55 -7.42
CA GLU A 161 -8.98 -26.42 -6.38
C GLU A 161 -8.76 -25.77 -5.01
N ASP A 162 -7.60 -25.13 -4.83
CA ASP A 162 -7.21 -24.45 -3.60
C ASP A 162 -6.83 -22.98 -3.81
N LYS A 163 -6.77 -22.23 -2.69
CA LYS A 163 -6.32 -20.82 -2.69
C LYS A 163 -4.88 -20.64 -3.18
N GLU A 164 -4.06 -21.67 -3.07
CA GLU A 164 -2.66 -21.64 -3.47
C GLU A 164 -2.50 -21.66 -4.99
N ASP A 165 -3.44 -22.29 -5.71
CA ASP A 165 -3.45 -22.39 -7.18
C ASP A 165 -3.76 -21.05 -7.85
N VAL A 166 -4.35 -20.11 -7.12
CA VAL A 166 -4.70 -18.79 -7.65
C VAL A 166 -3.44 -17.93 -7.78
N GLN A 167 -3.10 -17.56 -9.01
CA GLN A 167 -1.97 -16.67 -9.29
C GLN A 167 -2.16 -15.30 -8.63
N THR A 168 -1.11 -14.76 -8.00
CA THR A 168 -1.15 -13.44 -7.34
C THR A 168 -1.57 -12.33 -8.31
N LEU A 169 -1.12 -12.41 -9.57
CA LEU A 169 -1.46 -11.44 -10.62
C LEU A 169 -2.94 -11.47 -11.01
N THR A 170 -3.66 -12.57 -10.73
CA THR A 170 -5.13 -12.66 -10.90
C THR A 170 -5.86 -12.20 -9.64
N LEU A 171 -5.30 -12.47 -8.46
CA LEU A 171 -5.89 -12.10 -7.18
C LEU A 171 -5.90 -10.58 -6.95
N ILE A 172 -4.80 -9.88 -7.28
CA ILE A 172 -4.69 -8.43 -7.09
C ILE A 172 -5.84 -7.66 -7.77
N PRO A 173 -6.09 -7.81 -9.09
CA PRO A 173 -7.19 -7.09 -9.74
C PRO A 173 -8.57 -7.52 -9.21
N ALA A 174 -8.75 -8.79 -8.83
CA ALA A 174 -10.00 -9.25 -8.21
C ALA A 174 -10.26 -8.53 -6.89
N PHE A 175 -9.24 -8.47 -6.04
CA PHE A 175 -9.27 -7.75 -4.77
C PHE A 175 -9.57 -6.27 -4.97
N MET A 176 -8.89 -5.60 -5.91
CA MET A 176 -9.14 -4.19 -6.19
C MET A 176 -10.59 -3.90 -6.60
N ILE A 177 -11.16 -4.72 -7.50
CA ILE A 177 -12.56 -4.58 -7.91
C ILE A 177 -13.51 -4.80 -6.73
N SER A 178 -13.23 -5.81 -5.89
CA SER A 178 -13.95 -6.06 -4.67
C SER A 178 -13.91 -4.88 -3.69
N GLU A 179 -12.72 -4.31 -3.43
CA GLU A 179 -12.56 -3.13 -2.56
C GLU A 179 -13.29 -1.91 -3.09
N LEU A 180 -13.22 -1.66 -4.41
CA LEU A 180 -13.94 -0.58 -5.05
C LEU A 180 -15.45 -0.74 -4.88
N ARG A 181 -16.00 -1.93 -5.20
CA ARG A 181 -17.43 -2.21 -5.00
C ARG A 181 -17.84 -1.96 -3.55
N SER A 182 -17.06 -2.48 -2.60
CA SER A 182 -17.25 -2.24 -1.16
C SER A 182 -17.31 -0.76 -0.82
N ALA A 183 -16.38 0.01 -1.37
CA ALA A 183 -16.27 1.43 -1.09
C ALA A 183 -17.44 2.23 -1.66
N PHE A 184 -17.92 1.87 -2.85
CA PHE A 184 -19.13 2.45 -3.44
C PHE A 184 -20.38 2.09 -2.65
N GLU A 185 -20.52 0.85 -2.19
CA GLU A 185 -21.64 0.43 -1.33
C GLU A 185 -21.67 1.26 -0.02
N ILE A 186 -20.53 1.35 0.66
CA ILE A 186 -20.39 2.17 1.88
C ILE A 186 -20.67 3.64 1.57
N GLY A 187 -20.06 4.18 0.53
CA GLY A 187 -20.21 5.57 0.12
C GLY A 187 -21.67 5.92 -0.21
N PHE A 188 -22.38 5.03 -0.91
CA PHE A 188 -23.79 5.19 -1.20
C PHE A 188 -24.64 5.21 0.08
N LEU A 189 -24.42 4.26 1.00
CA LEU A 189 -25.12 4.21 2.28
C LEU A 189 -24.90 5.49 3.11
N LEU A 190 -23.68 6.03 3.09
CA LEU A 190 -23.36 7.31 3.74
C LEU A 190 -24.02 8.51 3.04
N TYR A 191 -24.27 8.41 1.73
CA TYR A 191 -24.86 9.49 0.93
C TYR A 191 -26.38 9.62 1.13
N ILE A 192 -27.09 8.51 1.37
CA ILE A 192 -28.56 8.47 1.55
C ILE A 192 -29.11 9.56 2.49
N PRO A 193 -28.60 9.75 3.73
CA PRO A 193 -29.16 10.75 4.64
C PRO A 193 -29.07 12.18 4.09
N PHE A 194 -27.98 12.53 3.41
CA PHE A 194 -27.80 13.85 2.81
C PHE A 194 -28.76 14.06 1.64
N LEU A 195 -28.93 13.04 0.79
CA LEU A 195 -29.89 13.08 -0.32
C LEU A 195 -31.32 13.31 0.20
N VAL A 196 -31.73 12.61 1.27
CA VAL A 196 -33.05 12.80 1.86
C VAL A 196 -33.24 14.23 2.37
N ILE A 197 -32.22 14.81 3.01
CA ILE A 197 -32.27 16.21 3.47
C ILE A 197 -32.44 17.15 2.27
N ASP A 198 -31.65 16.98 1.22
CA ASP A 198 -31.71 17.82 0.02
C ASP A 198 -33.10 17.75 -0.65
N MET A 199 -33.68 16.55 -0.75
CA MET A 199 -35.01 16.34 -1.33
C MET A 199 -36.15 16.92 -0.48
N VAL A 200 -35.99 16.98 0.84
CA VAL A 200 -37.00 17.55 1.75
C VAL A 200 -36.93 19.08 1.80
N VAL A 201 -35.73 19.66 1.60
CA VAL A 201 -35.51 21.11 1.63
C VAL A 201 -35.85 21.78 0.30
N ALA A 202 -35.68 21.07 -0.82
CA ALA A 202 -36.01 21.55 -2.18
C ALA A 202 -37.54 21.63 -2.42
#